data_AF-A0A3D4A2W8-F1
#
_entry.id   AF-A0A3D4A2W8-F1
#
_cell.length_a   1.000
_cell.length_b   1.000
_cell.length_c   1.000
_cell.angle_alpha   90.00
_cell.angle_beta   90.00
_cell.angle_gamma   90.00
#
_symmetry.space_group_name_H-M   'P 1'
#
loop_
_entity.id
_entity.type
_entity.pdbx_description
1 polymer ?
#
loop_
_entity_poly.entity_id
_entity_poly.type
_entity_poly.pdbx_seq_one_letter_code
_entity_poly.pdbx_strand_id
1 'polypeptide(L)'
;KSIQPLIAKYREIESGIPVPTRSPGVLDRSGVDHALFERGNHKTKGPSVPRGFLEAFGDRQYETTESGRRELSSDLVTSSASLLARVAVNRMWHHLFGSGLVSTPDNFGKLGRMPSHPQLLDFLAKQFIANDWSQKSMIKSMVLSKTFQQQNSSQHDDIQLVDSMFGRYPIRRLDAESIRDSILSSAGTLEATVAGGSVLETSNRRSVYVRVHRNNPDPFLETFNRPDARSTVGNRPTTNVPAQSLTMLNGSFVVEKSRIFAAQVLSNVELQTDKHRIIQMYRRAFSRNPTAEEIVHCVEFLEELRIQNASLIGSITSLDEEIGAKREAVEDLLEPIRKRLMESLDNDKDLIEVPKPVSAWDFETDFRDQVGNLHGTPFNGAKIENGSLVLTAPTAHVKTVVTDSDIRVKTLEALVQLDRLNQGGGGVITVQTPNGLIFDSIVYGERISNQWIAGSDGFRRTEDVEGLSETEAHTAPVHMTIVYSDDGTITIYRNGELYGQPYKSNGPVEFKKGTAQVVFGLRHGTPDGNKLLDGRILDAKLYDKALSRDEIEAIAAGHAGFIPEKLVLAELSVDDRERVSKLRLEIGTLSDSLAELSEKYTERDLDTLVWREFAQSLFNLKEFIFLR
;
A
#
# COMPACT_ATOMS: atom_id res chain seq x y z
N LYS A 1 32.25 -37.34 18.64
CA LYS A 1 30.92 -37.44 18.00
C LYS A 1 30.37 -36.02 17.89
N SER A 2 29.98 -35.56 16.69
CA SER A 2 29.50 -34.19 16.45
C SER A 2 28.17 -33.95 17.16
N ILE A 3 28.02 -32.82 17.86
CA ILE A 3 26.80 -32.41 18.57
C ILE A 3 25.76 -31.79 17.61
N GLN A 4 26.19 -31.43 16.41
CA GLN A 4 25.40 -30.77 15.38
C GLN A 4 24.06 -31.48 15.04
N PRO A 5 23.98 -32.83 14.95
CA PRO A 5 22.70 -33.53 14.71
C PRO A 5 21.72 -33.41 15.88
N LEU A 6 22.23 -33.34 17.11
CA LEU A 6 21.40 -33.19 18.31
C LEU A 6 20.83 -31.77 18.41
N ILE A 7 21.61 -30.76 18.02
CA ILE A 7 21.14 -29.37 17.97
C ILE A 7 20.07 -29.18 16.88
N ALA A 8 20.27 -29.75 15.69
CA ALA A 8 19.28 -29.69 14.62
C ALA A 8 17.94 -30.32 15.07
N LYS A 9 18.00 -31.52 15.68
CA LYS A 9 16.82 -32.20 16.23
C LYS A 9 16.16 -31.41 17.36
N TYR A 10 16.94 -30.75 18.22
CA TYR A 10 16.41 -29.89 19.27
C TYR A 10 15.64 -28.69 18.69
N ARG A 11 16.20 -28.00 17.67
CA ARG A 11 15.54 -26.86 17.03
C ARG A 11 14.29 -27.25 16.25
N GLU A 12 14.30 -28.42 15.61
CA GLU A 12 13.13 -29.01 14.97
C GLU A 12 12.00 -29.25 16.00
N ILE A 13 12.31 -29.91 17.12
CA ILE A 13 11.35 -30.15 18.21
C ILE A 13 10.86 -28.83 18.80
N GLU A 14 11.76 -27.89 19.09
CA GLU A 14 11.44 -26.56 19.63
C GLU A 14 10.49 -25.78 18.71
N SER A 15 10.72 -25.83 17.39
CA SER A 15 9.83 -25.19 16.40
C SER A 15 8.43 -25.83 16.34
N GLY A 16 8.32 -27.10 16.74
CA GLY A 16 7.06 -27.82 16.85
C GLY A 16 6.31 -27.61 18.17
N ILE A 17 6.92 -26.96 19.18
CA ILE A 17 6.24 -26.63 20.43
C ILE A 17 5.37 -25.39 20.19
N PRO A 18 4.04 -25.50 20.20
CA PRO A 18 3.18 -24.33 20.11
C PRO A 18 3.44 -23.44 21.32
N VAL A 19 3.86 -22.19 21.09
CA VAL A 19 3.97 -21.19 22.15
C VAL A 19 2.57 -21.06 22.77
N PRO A 20 2.40 -21.33 24.07
CA PRO A 20 1.08 -21.28 24.68
C PRO A 20 0.54 -19.85 24.56
N THR A 21 -0.57 -19.71 23.84
CA THR A 21 -1.31 -18.45 23.75
C THR A 21 -1.84 -18.12 25.15
N ARG A 22 -1.13 -17.27 25.88
CA ARG A 22 -1.59 -16.75 27.16
C ARG A 22 -2.56 -15.62 26.88
N SER A 23 -3.83 -15.82 27.21
CA SER A 23 -4.81 -14.73 27.23
C SER A 23 -4.82 -14.09 28.62
N PRO A 24 -4.86 -12.76 28.74
CA PRO A 24 -5.18 -12.10 30.00
C PRO A 24 -6.50 -12.67 30.53
N GLY A 25 -6.43 -13.40 31.64
CA GLY A 25 -7.58 -13.91 32.36
C GLY A 25 -7.83 -13.06 33.60
N VAL A 26 -9.09 -13.04 34.07
CA VAL A 26 -9.40 -12.45 35.36
C VAL A 26 -9.44 -13.57 36.39
N LEU A 27 -8.52 -13.55 37.34
CA LEU A 27 -8.57 -14.43 38.51
C LEU A 27 -9.65 -13.93 39.47
N ASP A 28 -10.46 -14.84 39.99
CA ASP A 28 -11.30 -14.49 41.12
C ASP A 28 -10.49 -14.35 42.40
N ARG A 29 -10.83 -13.34 43.18
CA ARG A 29 -10.14 -12.98 44.42
C ARG A 29 -11.16 -12.75 45.52
N SER A 30 -10.67 -12.62 46.75
CA SER A 30 -11.51 -12.26 47.89
C SER A 30 -12.29 -10.97 47.59
N GLY A 31 -13.61 -11.03 47.66
CA GLY A 31 -14.46 -9.88 47.44
C GLY A 31 -14.46 -8.95 48.65
N VAL A 32 -14.68 -7.66 48.40
CA VAL A 32 -14.83 -6.63 49.43
C VAL A 32 -16.09 -5.83 49.16
N ASP A 33 -16.78 -5.45 50.22
CA ASP A 33 -17.88 -4.52 50.13
C ASP A 33 -17.35 -3.12 49.80
N HIS A 34 -18.12 -2.36 49.03
CA HIS A 34 -17.69 -1.06 48.52
C HIS A 34 -18.55 0.06 49.07
N ALA A 35 -17.93 1.19 49.38
CA ALA A 35 -18.65 2.40 49.74
C ALA A 35 -19.50 2.90 48.57
N LEU A 36 -20.70 3.38 48.87
CA LEU A 36 -21.53 4.11 47.91
C LEU A 36 -20.78 5.37 47.45
N PHE A 37 -20.61 5.57 46.15
CA PHE A 37 -20.07 6.83 45.62
C PHE A 37 -21.21 7.76 45.25
N GLU A 38 -21.36 8.86 46.01
CA GLU A 38 -22.45 9.81 45.77
C GLU A 38 -22.35 10.37 44.36
N ARG A 39 -23.39 10.13 43.54
CA ARG A 39 -23.44 10.49 42.12
C ARG A 39 -22.24 9.96 41.30
N GLY A 40 -21.64 8.84 41.74
CA GLY A 40 -20.48 8.24 41.08
C GLY A 40 -19.15 8.95 41.33
N ASN A 41 -19.08 9.92 42.24
CA ASN A 41 -17.83 10.60 42.57
C ASN A 41 -16.98 9.75 43.52
N HIS A 42 -15.88 9.19 43.03
CA HIS A 42 -14.95 8.35 43.81
C HIS A 42 -14.32 9.07 45.02
N LYS A 43 -14.38 10.41 45.07
CA LYS A 43 -13.89 11.21 46.20
C LYS A 43 -14.92 11.35 47.33
N THR A 44 -16.21 11.17 47.04
CA THR A 44 -17.31 11.33 47.99
C THR A 44 -17.86 9.95 48.37
N LYS A 45 -17.24 9.34 49.39
CA LYS A 45 -17.62 8.00 49.87
C LYS A 45 -18.73 8.10 50.92
N GLY A 46 -19.85 7.43 50.67
CA GLY A 46 -20.93 7.20 51.61
C GLY A 46 -20.78 5.87 52.38
N PRO A 47 -21.87 5.35 52.96
CA PRO A 47 -21.89 4.08 53.69
C PRO A 47 -21.42 2.89 52.83
N SER A 48 -20.89 1.86 53.50
CA SER A 48 -20.55 0.59 52.86
C SER A 48 -21.81 -0.09 52.34
N VAL A 49 -21.80 -0.52 51.09
CA VAL A 49 -22.88 -1.28 50.46
C VAL A 49 -22.45 -2.74 50.40
N PRO A 50 -23.17 -3.66 51.07
CA PRO A 50 -22.85 -5.07 51.00
C PRO A 50 -23.00 -5.58 49.58
N ARG A 51 -22.17 -6.55 49.19
CA ARG A 51 -22.32 -7.22 47.90
C ARG A 51 -23.65 -7.96 47.85
N GLY A 52 -24.36 -7.79 46.75
CA GLY A 52 -25.67 -8.38 46.55
C GLY A 52 -26.19 -8.08 45.15
N PHE A 53 -27.41 -8.52 44.89
CA PHE A 53 -28.11 -8.21 43.65
C PHE A 53 -28.85 -6.88 43.73
N LEU A 54 -29.40 -6.44 42.59
CA LEU A 54 -30.20 -5.23 42.54
C LEU A 54 -31.52 -5.43 43.29
N GLU A 55 -31.77 -4.57 44.29
CA GLU A 55 -32.98 -4.60 45.15
C GLU A 55 -34.28 -4.68 44.34
N ALA A 56 -34.31 -4.08 43.14
CA ALA A 56 -35.46 -4.10 42.23
C ALA A 56 -35.88 -5.50 41.75
N PHE A 57 -35.00 -6.51 41.85
CA PHE A 57 -35.26 -7.91 41.48
C PHE A 57 -35.21 -8.86 42.69
N GLY A 58 -35.10 -8.31 43.90
CA GLY A 58 -34.91 -9.05 45.15
C GLY A 58 -33.66 -8.57 45.88
N ASP A 59 -33.83 -8.20 47.15
CA ASP A 59 -32.74 -7.76 48.05
C ASP A 59 -31.94 -8.97 48.56
N ARG A 60 -31.23 -9.64 47.64
CA ARG A 60 -30.38 -10.79 47.94
C ARG A 60 -28.95 -10.31 48.15
N GLN A 61 -28.46 -10.42 49.38
CA GLN A 61 -27.04 -10.24 49.70
C GLN A 61 -26.24 -11.50 49.37
N TYR A 62 -24.97 -11.33 49.02
CA TYR A 62 -24.08 -12.43 48.63
C TYR A 62 -23.25 -12.90 49.80
N GLU A 63 -23.58 -14.11 50.30
CA GLU A 63 -22.85 -14.79 51.36
C GLU A 63 -21.65 -15.57 50.78
N THR A 64 -20.64 -14.84 50.30
CA THR A 64 -19.42 -15.45 49.73
C THR A 64 -18.16 -14.67 50.09
N THR A 65 -17.07 -15.42 50.31
CA THR A 65 -15.73 -14.85 50.50
C THR A 65 -15.05 -14.48 49.17
N GLU A 66 -15.52 -15.01 48.04
CA GLU A 66 -15.04 -14.65 46.69
C GLU A 66 -15.67 -13.33 46.21
N SER A 67 -15.51 -12.93 44.95
CA SER A 67 -16.00 -11.62 44.47
C SER A 67 -17.52 -11.44 44.49
N GLY A 68 -18.32 -12.51 44.44
CA GLY A 68 -19.77 -12.44 44.20
C GLY A 68 -20.16 -12.47 42.71
N ARG A 69 -19.20 -12.57 41.79
CA ARG A 69 -19.47 -12.55 40.33
C ARG A 69 -20.27 -13.77 39.86
N ARG A 70 -20.06 -14.93 40.49
CA ARG A 70 -20.81 -16.15 40.17
C ARG A 70 -22.28 -15.99 40.56
N GLU A 71 -22.54 -15.49 41.76
CA GLU A 71 -23.86 -15.20 42.29
C GLU A 71 -24.56 -14.17 41.40
N LEU A 72 -23.87 -13.08 41.05
CA LEU A 72 -24.35 -12.08 40.09
C LEU A 72 -24.73 -12.71 38.75
N SER A 73 -23.88 -13.57 38.19
CA SER A 73 -24.18 -14.24 36.92
C SER A 73 -25.41 -15.16 37.01
N SER A 74 -25.59 -15.82 38.15
CA SER A 74 -26.75 -16.68 38.42
C SER A 74 -28.04 -15.86 38.56
N ASP A 75 -28.01 -14.76 39.32
CA ASP A 75 -29.18 -13.90 39.53
C ASP A 75 -29.61 -13.18 38.25
N LEU A 76 -28.65 -12.82 37.39
CA LEU A 76 -28.95 -12.22 36.09
C LEU A 76 -29.84 -13.13 35.23
N VAL A 77 -29.56 -14.42 35.21
CA VAL A 77 -30.30 -15.43 34.41
C VAL A 77 -31.46 -16.09 35.14
N THR A 78 -31.69 -15.76 36.42
CA THR A 78 -32.81 -16.27 37.23
C THR A 78 -33.73 -15.12 37.65
N SER A 79 -33.35 -14.35 38.66
CA SER A 79 -34.13 -13.25 39.24
C SER A 79 -34.49 -12.14 38.23
N SER A 80 -33.59 -11.84 37.29
CA SER A 80 -33.85 -10.83 36.23
C SER A 80 -34.03 -11.43 34.83
N ALA A 81 -34.26 -12.74 34.71
CA ALA A 81 -34.24 -13.47 33.45
C ALA A 81 -35.14 -12.85 32.37
N SER A 82 -36.36 -12.41 32.75
CA SER A 82 -37.31 -11.80 31.82
C SER A 82 -36.76 -10.50 31.21
N LEU A 83 -36.19 -9.61 32.02
CA LEU A 83 -35.60 -8.37 31.51
C LEU A 83 -34.36 -8.65 30.66
N LEU A 84 -33.48 -9.53 31.13
CA LEU A 84 -32.27 -9.91 30.39
C LEU A 84 -32.61 -10.49 29.01
N ALA A 85 -33.61 -11.38 28.94
CA ALA A 85 -34.07 -11.97 27.69
C ALA A 85 -34.67 -10.92 26.75
N ARG A 86 -35.51 -9.99 27.25
CA ARG A 86 -36.05 -8.88 26.44
C ARG A 86 -34.94 -8.00 25.86
N VAL A 87 -33.94 -7.65 26.67
CA VAL A 87 -32.79 -6.85 26.24
C VAL A 87 -31.97 -7.60 25.17
N ALA A 88 -31.66 -8.88 25.40
CA ALA A 88 -30.88 -9.69 24.48
C ALA A 88 -31.60 -9.89 23.13
N VAL A 89 -32.89 -10.25 23.17
CA VAL A 89 -33.73 -10.41 21.97
C VAL A 89 -33.85 -9.12 21.19
N ASN A 90 -34.06 -7.99 21.87
CA ASN A 90 -34.14 -6.71 21.19
C ASN A 90 -32.83 -6.31 20.50
N ARG A 91 -31.67 -6.64 21.09
CA ARG A 91 -30.37 -6.42 20.45
C ARG A 91 -30.18 -7.30 19.21
N MET A 92 -30.53 -8.60 19.32
CA MET A 92 -30.51 -9.50 18.16
C MET A 92 -31.44 -8.99 17.05
N TRP A 93 -32.65 -8.56 17.40
CA TRP A 93 -33.61 -7.96 16.48
C TRP A 93 -33.04 -6.68 15.84
N HIS A 94 -32.49 -5.76 16.64
CA HIS A 94 -31.88 -4.53 16.15
C HIS A 94 -30.77 -4.80 15.12
N HIS A 95 -29.90 -5.77 15.35
CA HIS A 95 -28.83 -6.09 14.39
C HIS A 95 -29.36 -6.72 13.09
N LEU A 96 -30.46 -7.48 13.13
CA LEU A 96 -31.04 -8.13 11.97
C LEU A 96 -31.97 -7.22 11.16
N PHE A 97 -32.71 -6.34 11.83
CA PHE A 97 -33.74 -5.48 11.26
C PHE A 97 -33.35 -4.00 11.26
N GLY A 98 -32.14 -3.62 11.69
CA GLY A 98 -31.65 -2.23 11.74
C GLY A 98 -32.24 -1.37 12.87
N SER A 99 -33.41 -1.71 13.40
CA SER A 99 -34.05 -1.05 14.54
C SER A 99 -34.60 -2.08 15.52
N GLY A 100 -34.45 -1.83 16.82
CA GLY A 100 -35.02 -2.69 17.85
C GLY A 100 -36.53 -2.49 17.99
N LEU A 101 -37.23 -3.50 18.51
CA LEU A 101 -38.62 -3.36 18.99
C LEU A 101 -38.72 -2.26 20.05
N VAL A 102 -37.70 -2.15 20.89
CA VAL A 102 -37.37 -0.96 21.68
C VAL A 102 -36.26 -0.21 20.95
N SER A 103 -36.57 0.99 20.44
CA SER A 103 -35.64 1.79 19.62
C SER A 103 -34.47 2.39 20.40
N THR A 104 -34.49 2.32 21.74
CA THR A 104 -33.40 2.72 22.63
C THR A 104 -32.73 1.48 23.24
N PRO A 105 -31.82 0.79 22.52
CA PRO A 105 -31.28 -0.50 22.95
C PRO A 105 -30.50 -0.45 24.28
N ASP A 106 -29.98 0.73 24.66
CA ASP A 106 -29.25 0.93 25.92
C ASP A 106 -30.14 1.41 27.08
N ASN A 107 -31.40 1.76 26.82
CA ASN A 107 -32.32 2.26 27.82
C ASN A 107 -33.67 1.52 27.72
N PHE A 108 -33.85 0.51 28.57
CA PHE A 108 -35.09 -0.27 28.70
C PHE A 108 -36.03 0.22 29.82
N GLY A 109 -35.64 1.28 30.52
CA GLY A 109 -36.40 1.88 31.63
C GLY A 109 -37.17 3.13 31.22
N LYS A 110 -37.56 3.95 32.21
CA LYS A 110 -38.36 5.19 32.01
C LYS A 110 -37.70 6.24 31.10
N LEU A 111 -36.37 6.21 30.98
CA LEU A 111 -35.62 7.11 30.09
C LEU A 111 -35.59 6.62 28.64
N GLY A 112 -36.02 5.38 28.40
CA GLY A 112 -36.11 4.75 27.08
C GLY A 112 -37.47 4.92 26.42
N ARG A 113 -37.59 4.40 25.20
CA ARG A 113 -38.85 4.29 24.47
C ARG A 113 -39.59 3.00 24.84
N MET A 114 -40.92 3.04 24.76
CA MET A 114 -41.74 1.84 24.88
C MET A 114 -41.53 0.91 23.65
N PRO A 115 -41.69 -0.40 23.81
CA PRO A 115 -41.63 -1.34 22.69
C PRO A 115 -42.77 -1.06 21.69
N SER A 116 -42.46 -1.08 20.39
CA SER A 116 -43.48 -0.99 19.33
C SER A 116 -44.43 -2.20 19.34
N HIS A 117 -43.89 -3.39 19.62
CA HIS A 117 -44.64 -4.65 19.66
C HIS A 117 -44.38 -5.40 20.98
N PRO A 118 -45.00 -4.99 22.10
CA PRO A 118 -44.71 -5.55 23.42
C PRO A 118 -45.00 -7.06 23.51
N GLN A 119 -46.11 -7.53 22.93
CA GLN A 119 -46.46 -8.96 22.96
C GLN A 119 -45.47 -9.81 22.15
N LEU A 120 -44.96 -9.29 21.03
CA LEU A 120 -43.94 -9.96 20.23
C LEU A 120 -42.62 -10.06 20.99
N LEU A 121 -42.19 -8.96 21.62
CA LEU A 121 -40.97 -8.95 22.44
C LEU A 121 -41.06 -9.98 23.57
N ASP A 122 -42.21 -10.07 24.23
CA ASP A 122 -42.46 -11.05 25.29
C ASP A 122 -42.48 -12.49 24.79
N PHE A 123 -43.10 -12.73 23.63
CA PHE A 123 -43.10 -14.04 22.98
C PHE A 123 -41.68 -14.49 22.68
N LEU A 124 -40.89 -13.64 22.02
CA LEU A 124 -39.50 -13.95 21.65
C LEU A 124 -38.61 -14.12 22.90
N ALA A 125 -38.79 -13.31 23.93
CA ALA A 125 -38.05 -13.44 25.19
C ALA A 125 -38.35 -14.77 25.89
N LYS A 126 -39.62 -15.19 25.96
CA LYS A 126 -40.00 -16.50 26.51
C LYS A 126 -39.42 -17.65 25.69
N GLN A 127 -39.48 -17.55 24.36
CA GLN A 127 -38.88 -18.54 23.46
C GLN A 127 -37.36 -18.61 23.62
N PHE A 128 -36.70 -17.48 23.86
CA PHE A 128 -35.25 -17.44 24.08
C PHE A 128 -34.86 -18.22 25.33
N ILE A 129 -35.57 -17.99 26.44
CA ILE A 129 -35.35 -18.70 27.71
C ILE A 129 -35.66 -20.20 27.55
N ALA A 130 -36.78 -20.54 26.90
CA ALA A 130 -37.21 -21.93 26.71
C ALA A 130 -36.25 -22.73 25.80
N ASN A 131 -35.48 -22.06 24.94
CA ASN A 131 -34.48 -22.67 24.06
C ASN A 131 -33.05 -22.50 24.61
N ASP A 132 -32.89 -22.59 25.93
CA ASP A 132 -31.60 -22.53 26.63
C ASP A 132 -30.72 -21.34 26.24
N TRP A 133 -31.34 -20.17 25.98
CA TRP A 133 -30.64 -18.94 25.61
C TRP A 133 -29.79 -19.07 24.32
N SER A 134 -30.14 -20.00 23.43
CA SER A 134 -29.42 -20.22 22.17
C SER A 134 -29.60 -19.05 21.20
N GLN A 135 -28.56 -18.21 21.06
CA GLN A 135 -28.55 -17.09 20.12
C GLN A 135 -28.73 -17.56 18.67
N LYS A 136 -28.10 -18.68 18.29
CA LYS A 136 -28.21 -19.23 16.92
C LYS A 136 -29.63 -19.66 16.59
N SER A 137 -30.30 -20.32 17.52
CA SER A 137 -31.70 -20.74 17.33
C SER A 137 -32.61 -19.52 17.21
N MET A 138 -32.41 -18.49 18.06
CA MET A 138 -33.20 -17.26 18.00
C MET A 138 -32.98 -16.49 16.69
N ILE A 139 -31.73 -16.29 16.27
CA ILE A 139 -31.39 -15.67 14.98
C ILE A 139 -32.04 -16.45 13.84
N LYS A 140 -31.94 -17.80 13.84
CA LYS A 140 -32.59 -18.65 12.84
C LYS A 140 -34.11 -18.42 12.78
N SER A 141 -34.78 -18.37 13.93
CA SER A 141 -36.22 -18.09 13.99
C SER A 141 -36.58 -16.71 13.43
N MET A 142 -35.76 -15.69 13.72
CA MET A 142 -35.96 -14.34 13.19
C MET A 142 -35.75 -14.28 11.67
N VAL A 143 -34.65 -14.82 11.13
CA VAL A 143 -34.34 -14.75 9.68
C VAL A 143 -35.23 -15.64 8.81
N LEU A 144 -35.83 -16.69 9.39
CA LEU A 144 -36.82 -17.54 8.73
C LEU A 144 -38.25 -17.00 8.87
N SER A 145 -38.45 -15.88 9.56
CA SER A 145 -39.77 -15.28 9.70
C SER A 145 -40.22 -14.64 8.40
N LYS A 146 -41.55 -14.62 8.17
CA LYS A 146 -42.13 -13.87 7.05
C LYS A 146 -41.68 -12.41 7.07
N THR A 147 -41.60 -11.79 8.26
CA THR A 147 -41.17 -10.40 8.46
C THR A 147 -39.76 -10.13 7.92
N PHE A 148 -38.80 -11.02 8.16
CA PHE A 148 -37.44 -10.84 7.63
C PHE A 148 -37.36 -11.08 6.12
N GLN A 149 -38.19 -11.98 5.58
CA GLN A 149 -38.21 -12.34 4.17
C GLN A 149 -39.09 -11.41 3.30
N GLN A 150 -39.64 -10.35 3.87
CA GLN A 150 -40.41 -9.37 3.11
C GLN A 150 -39.52 -8.65 2.10
N GLN A 151 -40.11 -8.25 0.97
CA GLN A 151 -39.44 -7.34 0.06
C GLN A 151 -39.42 -5.93 0.65
N ASN A 152 -38.43 -5.16 0.24
CA ASN A 152 -38.33 -3.75 0.53
C ASN A 152 -39.18 -2.91 -0.46
N SER A 153 -40.48 -3.21 -0.53
CA SER A 153 -41.44 -2.48 -1.36
C SER A 153 -42.69 -2.18 -0.53
N SER A 154 -43.26 -0.99 -0.71
CA SER A 154 -44.49 -0.57 -0.04
C SER A 154 -45.35 0.20 -1.03
N GLN A 155 -46.65 -0.08 -1.02
CA GLN A 155 -47.67 0.72 -1.72
C GLN A 155 -48.26 1.81 -0.81
N HIS A 156 -47.81 1.88 0.44
CA HIS A 156 -48.30 2.83 1.43
C HIS A 156 -47.46 4.11 1.42
N ASP A 157 -48.13 5.26 1.43
CA ASP A 157 -47.48 6.58 1.35
C ASP A 157 -46.65 6.94 2.61
N ASP A 158 -47.02 6.43 3.79
CA ASP A 158 -46.28 6.68 5.04
C ASP A 158 -45.23 5.61 5.30
N ILE A 159 -44.05 5.82 4.71
CA ILE A 159 -42.90 4.92 4.83
C ILE A 159 -42.43 4.79 6.30
N GLN A 160 -42.54 5.85 7.11
CA GLN A 160 -42.08 5.81 8.50
C GLN A 160 -42.98 4.90 9.35
N LEU A 161 -44.29 4.99 9.15
CA LEU A 161 -45.24 4.09 9.80
C LEU A 161 -44.98 2.64 9.38
N VAL A 162 -44.81 2.38 8.08
CA VAL A 162 -44.51 1.03 7.56
C VAL A 162 -43.23 0.45 8.17
N ASP A 163 -42.15 1.25 8.25
CA ASP A 163 -40.88 0.82 8.84
C ASP A 163 -41.03 0.54 10.35
N SER A 164 -41.76 1.38 11.08
CA SER A 164 -42.04 1.17 12.51
C SER A 164 -42.83 -0.11 12.81
N MET A 165 -43.65 -0.53 11.84
CA MET A 165 -44.49 -1.73 11.90
C MET A 165 -43.83 -2.96 11.27
N PHE A 166 -42.60 -2.83 10.74
CA PHE A 166 -41.92 -3.89 9.98
C PHE A 166 -42.80 -4.46 8.85
N GLY A 167 -43.51 -3.57 8.15
CA GLY A 167 -44.38 -3.90 7.01
C GLY A 167 -43.65 -4.05 5.67
N ARG A 168 -42.33 -3.80 5.67
CA ARG A 168 -41.36 -4.16 4.62
C ARG A 168 -40.01 -4.46 5.28
N TYR A 169 -39.07 -5.04 4.54
CA TYR A 169 -37.69 -5.12 5.05
C TYR A 169 -37.01 -3.74 4.99
N PRO A 170 -36.44 -3.23 6.10
CA PRO A 170 -35.84 -1.90 6.13
C PRO A 170 -34.45 -1.88 5.49
N ILE A 171 -34.16 -0.82 4.74
CA ILE A 171 -32.80 -0.58 4.21
C ILE A 171 -31.87 -0.30 5.37
N ARG A 172 -30.80 -1.09 5.49
CA ARG A 172 -29.80 -0.94 6.57
C ARG A 172 -28.46 -0.57 6.00
N ARG A 173 -27.85 0.49 6.53
CA ARG A 173 -26.45 0.81 6.24
C ARG A 173 -25.52 -0.22 6.87
N LEU A 174 -24.53 -0.66 6.11
CA LEU A 174 -23.45 -1.50 6.61
C LEU A 174 -22.56 -0.73 7.61
N ASP A 175 -22.09 -1.47 8.61
CA ASP A 175 -21.11 -0.98 9.58
C ASP A 175 -19.74 -0.79 8.94
N ALA A 176 -18.89 0.08 9.52
CA ALA A 176 -17.53 0.35 9.03
C ALA A 176 -16.73 -0.93 8.73
N GLU A 177 -16.76 -1.90 9.64
CA GLU A 177 -16.08 -3.19 9.49
C GLU A 177 -16.66 -4.01 8.34
N SER A 178 -17.98 -3.94 8.13
CA SER A 178 -18.66 -4.66 7.05
C SER A 178 -18.38 -4.03 5.70
N ILE A 179 -18.33 -2.69 5.61
CA ILE A 179 -17.96 -1.97 4.38
C ILE A 179 -16.53 -2.35 3.97
N ARG A 180 -15.58 -2.28 4.91
CA ARG A 180 -14.18 -2.67 4.64
C ARG A 180 -14.07 -4.13 4.22
N ASP A 181 -14.73 -5.04 4.94
CA ASP A 181 -14.71 -6.47 4.61
C ASP A 181 -15.39 -6.76 3.25
N SER A 182 -16.44 -6.01 2.87
CA SER A 182 -17.09 -6.11 1.55
C SER A 182 -16.16 -5.69 0.41
N ILE A 183 -15.36 -4.63 0.60
CA ILE A 183 -14.35 -4.20 -0.39
C ILE A 183 -13.31 -5.31 -0.57
N LEU A 184 -12.76 -5.84 0.54
CA LEU A 184 -11.79 -6.92 0.51
C LEU A 184 -12.35 -8.19 -0.13
N SER A 185 -13.61 -8.53 0.18
CA SER A 185 -14.30 -9.69 -0.37
C SER A 185 -14.55 -9.54 -1.87
N SER A 186 -14.99 -8.36 -2.32
CA SER A 186 -15.24 -8.06 -3.74
C SER A 186 -13.96 -8.20 -4.56
N ALA A 187 -12.86 -7.64 -4.04
CA ALA A 187 -11.52 -7.77 -4.61
C ALA A 187 -10.89 -9.16 -4.42
N GLY A 188 -11.57 -10.12 -3.78
CA GLY A 188 -11.05 -11.48 -3.55
C GLY A 188 -9.80 -11.55 -2.68
N THR A 189 -9.55 -10.54 -1.86
CA THR A 189 -8.35 -10.48 -0.98
C THR A 189 -8.66 -10.77 0.48
N LEU A 190 -9.94 -10.88 0.87
CA LEU A 190 -10.35 -11.07 2.26
C LEU A 190 -9.80 -12.38 2.85
N GLU A 191 -9.01 -12.26 3.91
CA GLU A 191 -8.56 -13.40 4.71
C GLU A 191 -9.58 -13.71 5.81
N ALA A 192 -10.30 -14.83 5.64
CA ALA A 192 -11.38 -15.26 6.52
C ALA A 192 -10.91 -16.04 7.78
N THR A 193 -9.61 -16.14 8.01
CA THR A 193 -9.02 -16.93 9.11
C THR A 193 -9.58 -16.51 10.47
N VAL A 194 -10.27 -17.46 11.12
CA VAL A 194 -10.88 -17.29 12.45
C VAL A 194 -9.84 -17.55 13.53
N ALA A 195 -9.88 -16.76 14.61
CA ALA A 195 -8.96 -16.84 15.76
C ALA A 195 -7.50 -16.49 15.44
N GLY A 196 -6.70 -16.20 16.47
CA GLY A 196 -5.34 -15.63 16.33
C GLY A 196 -5.27 -14.18 16.77
N GLY A 197 -4.05 -13.62 16.80
CA GLY A 197 -3.78 -12.27 17.32
C GLY A 197 -4.34 -11.14 16.45
N SER A 198 -4.27 -9.91 16.97
CA SER A 198 -4.66 -8.70 16.22
C SER A 198 -3.62 -8.34 15.16
N VAL A 199 -4.09 -7.83 14.02
CA VAL A 199 -3.26 -7.42 12.87
C VAL A 199 -3.27 -5.90 12.68
N LEU A 200 -2.33 -5.40 11.89
CA LEU A 200 -2.31 -4.00 11.46
C LEU A 200 -3.44 -3.70 10.45
N GLU A 201 -3.79 -2.43 10.32
CA GLU A 201 -4.81 -1.87 9.43
C GLU A 201 -4.60 -2.21 7.94
N THR A 202 -3.35 -2.39 7.53
CA THR A 202 -2.95 -2.76 6.16
C THR A 202 -3.22 -4.23 5.81
N SER A 203 -3.53 -5.08 6.80
CA SER A 203 -3.80 -6.50 6.58
C SER A 203 -5.15 -6.73 5.88
N ASN A 204 -5.23 -7.73 5.00
CA ASN A 204 -6.48 -8.11 4.34
C ASN A 204 -7.39 -8.98 5.22
N ARG A 205 -7.06 -9.15 6.50
CA ARG A 205 -7.90 -9.89 7.44
C ARG A 205 -9.18 -9.15 7.75
N ARG A 206 -10.22 -9.91 8.11
CA ARG A 206 -11.50 -9.39 8.61
C ARG A 206 -11.28 -8.29 9.63
N SER A 207 -12.02 -7.20 9.48
CA SER A 207 -11.84 -5.94 10.22
C SER A 207 -12.04 -6.09 11.74
N VAL A 208 -12.74 -7.15 12.17
CA VAL A 208 -12.86 -7.53 13.60
C VAL A 208 -11.52 -7.86 14.26
N TYR A 209 -10.51 -8.27 13.48
CA TYR A 209 -9.16 -8.58 13.96
C TYR A 209 -8.17 -7.42 13.80
N VAL A 210 -8.58 -6.32 13.15
CA VAL A 210 -7.74 -5.13 13.03
C VAL A 210 -7.56 -4.52 14.42
N ARG A 211 -6.30 -4.27 14.78
CA ARG A 211 -5.90 -3.76 16.09
C ARG A 211 -6.52 -2.39 16.33
N VAL A 212 -7.05 -2.20 17.53
CA VAL A 212 -7.65 -0.92 17.95
C VAL A 212 -6.62 -0.13 18.75
N HIS A 213 -6.11 0.94 18.16
CA HIS A 213 -5.25 1.91 18.83
C HIS A 213 -6.10 3.07 19.37
N ARG A 214 -6.31 3.13 20.69
CA ARG A 214 -7.21 4.12 21.33
C ARG A 214 -6.90 5.58 21.00
N ASN A 215 -5.62 5.88 20.70
CA ASN A 215 -5.15 7.24 20.42
C ASN A 215 -4.83 7.46 18.94
N ASN A 216 -4.98 6.44 18.08
CA ASN A 216 -4.71 6.52 16.64
C ASN A 216 -5.68 5.59 15.90
N PRO A 217 -6.97 5.96 15.81
CA PRO A 217 -7.97 5.14 15.14
C PRO A 217 -7.63 4.95 13.66
N ASP A 218 -8.12 3.86 13.07
CA ASP A 218 -8.02 3.63 11.63
C ASP A 218 -8.86 4.68 10.89
N PRO A 219 -8.25 5.51 9.99
CA PRO A 219 -8.95 6.61 9.34
C PRO A 219 -10.15 6.16 8.49
N PHE A 220 -10.03 5.02 7.81
CA PHE A 220 -11.11 4.48 6.99
C PHE A 220 -12.28 4.08 7.89
N LEU A 221 -12.03 3.29 8.93
CA LEU A 221 -13.09 2.80 9.80
C LEU A 221 -13.75 3.93 10.61
N GLU A 222 -12.98 4.92 11.05
CA GLU A 222 -13.51 6.11 11.73
C GLU A 222 -14.48 6.89 10.83
N THR A 223 -14.12 7.06 9.56
CA THR A 223 -14.96 7.76 8.57
C THR A 223 -16.35 7.13 8.44
N PHE A 224 -16.44 5.80 8.56
CA PHE A 224 -17.71 5.06 8.52
C PHE A 224 -18.35 4.84 9.90
N ASN A 225 -18.06 5.72 10.87
CA ASN A 225 -18.63 5.75 12.22
C ASN A 225 -18.29 4.52 13.08
N ARG A 226 -17.07 4.00 13.00
CA ARG A 226 -16.60 3.01 13.99
C ARG A 226 -16.74 3.60 15.40
N PRO A 227 -17.31 2.88 16.38
CA PRO A 227 -17.48 3.37 17.74
C PRO A 227 -16.16 3.76 18.42
N ASP A 228 -16.19 4.84 19.20
CA ASP A 228 -15.09 5.23 20.08
C ASP A 228 -14.84 4.13 21.13
N ALA A 229 -13.61 3.61 21.18
CA ALA A 229 -13.20 2.56 22.10
C ALA A 229 -13.21 2.98 23.59
N ARG A 230 -13.48 4.24 23.91
CA ARG A 230 -13.59 4.79 25.27
C ARG A 230 -15.04 4.81 25.79
N SER A 231 -16.02 4.61 24.92
CA SER A 231 -17.44 4.69 25.27
C SER A 231 -18.19 3.43 24.86
N THR A 232 -19.31 3.16 25.52
CA THR A 232 -20.25 2.10 25.13
C THR A 232 -21.27 2.65 24.16
N VAL A 233 -21.45 1.98 23.01
CA VAL A 233 -22.39 2.41 21.96
C VAL A 233 -23.29 1.21 21.61
N GLY A 234 -24.56 1.24 22.02
CA GLY A 234 -25.53 0.19 21.67
C GLY A 234 -26.33 0.46 20.41
N ASN A 235 -26.38 1.71 19.94
CA ASN A 235 -26.86 2.05 18.59
C ASN A 235 -25.83 2.96 17.90
N ARG A 236 -25.31 2.52 16.76
CA ARG A 236 -24.29 3.28 16.03
C ARG A 236 -24.96 4.39 15.22
N PRO A 237 -24.44 5.63 15.24
CA PRO A 237 -25.00 6.69 14.43
C PRO A 237 -24.76 6.42 12.94
N THR A 238 -25.82 6.54 12.14
CA THR A 238 -25.74 6.47 10.68
C THR A 238 -25.69 7.89 10.12
N THR A 239 -24.48 8.39 9.86
CA THR A 239 -24.28 9.72 9.24
C THR A 239 -24.17 9.59 7.73
N ASN A 240 -24.58 10.62 6.98
CA ASN A 240 -24.36 10.72 5.54
C ASN A 240 -23.60 12.02 5.24
N VAL A 241 -22.29 11.98 5.47
CA VAL A 241 -21.40 13.14 5.31
C VAL A 241 -20.56 13.02 4.04
N PRO A 242 -20.26 14.14 3.34
CA PRO A 242 -19.46 14.10 2.10
C PRO A 242 -18.11 13.39 2.25
N ALA A 243 -17.48 13.46 3.42
CA ALA A 243 -16.21 12.79 3.71
C ALA A 243 -16.26 11.27 3.47
N GLN A 244 -17.42 10.62 3.70
CA GLN A 244 -17.58 9.18 3.45
C GLN A 244 -17.57 8.87 1.96
N SER A 245 -18.30 9.65 1.16
CA SER A 245 -18.30 9.50 -0.30
C SER A 245 -16.92 9.80 -0.88
N LEU A 246 -16.24 10.86 -0.40
CA LEU A 246 -14.88 11.19 -0.83
C LEU A 246 -13.86 10.10 -0.45
N THR A 247 -14.07 9.42 0.68
CA THR A 247 -13.22 8.28 1.08
C THR A 247 -13.43 7.06 0.17
N MET A 248 -14.68 6.79 -0.26
CA MET A 248 -14.96 5.76 -1.27
C MET A 248 -14.41 6.13 -2.65
N LEU A 249 -14.37 7.42 -2.98
CA LEU A 249 -13.88 7.90 -4.26
C LEU A 249 -12.34 7.93 -4.31
N ASN A 250 -11.68 8.47 -3.29
CA ASN A 250 -10.25 8.82 -3.36
C ASN A 250 -9.37 8.07 -2.37
N GLY A 251 -9.94 7.26 -1.47
CA GLY A 251 -9.17 6.54 -0.47
C GLY A 251 -8.20 5.56 -1.12
N SER A 252 -6.91 5.64 -0.76
CA SER A 252 -5.86 4.76 -1.32
C SER A 252 -6.20 3.29 -1.17
N PHE A 253 -6.77 2.90 -0.03
CA PHE A 253 -7.30 1.55 0.20
C PHE A 253 -8.36 1.15 -0.84
N VAL A 254 -9.29 2.04 -1.18
CA VAL A 254 -10.36 1.74 -2.14
C VAL A 254 -9.81 1.66 -3.56
N VAL A 255 -8.97 2.62 -3.95
CA VAL A 255 -8.30 2.64 -5.26
C VAL A 255 -7.47 1.37 -5.48
N GLU A 256 -6.67 0.98 -4.47
CA GLU A 256 -5.88 -0.24 -4.50
C GLU A 256 -6.74 -1.49 -4.71
N LYS A 257 -7.84 -1.60 -3.95
CA LYS A 257 -8.73 -2.76 -4.06
C LYS A 257 -9.53 -2.78 -5.36
N SER A 258 -9.86 -1.62 -5.93
CA SER A 258 -10.45 -1.53 -7.27
C SER A 258 -9.49 -2.06 -8.35
N ARG A 259 -8.19 -1.72 -8.26
CA ARG A 259 -7.17 -2.25 -9.18
C ARG A 259 -7.04 -3.76 -9.08
N ILE A 260 -6.96 -4.30 -7.86
CA ILE A 260 -6.89 -5.75 -7.65
C ILE A 260 -8.17 -6.44 -8.16
N PHE A 261 -9.35 -5.85 -7.94
CA PHE A 261 -10.61 -6.40 -8.41
C PHE A 261 -10.64 -6.47 -9.95
N ALA A 262 -10.25 -5.40 -10.63
CA ALA A 262 -10.14 -5.37 -12.09
C ALA A 262 -9.15 -6.41 -12.62
N ALA A 263 -7.93 -6.46 -12.06
CA ALA A 263 -6.89 -7.41 -12.46
C ALA A 263 -7.35 -8.87 -12.33
N GLN A 264 -8.06 -9.22 -11.25
CA GLN A 264 -8.59 -10.57 -11.07
C GLN A 264 -9.61 -10.95 -12.15
N VAL A 265 -10.49 -10.02 -12.52
CA VAL A 265 -11.54 -10.25 -13.53
C VAL A 265 -10.92 -10.37 -14.92
N LEU A 266 -9.93 -9.53 -15.24
CA LEU A 266 -9.19 -9.57 -16.51
C LEU A 266 -8.34 -10.83 -16.66
N SER A 267 -7.72 -11.32 -15.59
CA SER A 267 -6.91 -12.54 -15.60
C SER A 267 -7.73 -13.83 -15.75
N ASN A 268 -9.06 -13.77 -15.58
CA ASN A 268 -9.90 -14.96 -15.61
C ASN A 268 -10.27 -15.34 -17.05
N VAL A 269 -9.65 -16.41 -17.54
CA VAL A 269 -9.86 -16.97 -18.89
C VAL A 269 -11.29 -17.45 -19.16
N GLU A 270 -12.12 -17.65 -18.13
CA GLU A 270 -13.53 -18.01 -18.34
C GLU A 270 -14.40 -16.79 -18.70
N LEU A 271 -13.92 -15.58 -18.43
CA LEU A 271 -14.66 -14.32 -18.63
C LEU A 271 -14.30 -13.69 -19.98
N GLN A 272 -14.84 -14.29 -21.05
CA GLN A 272 -14.52 -13.97 -22.44
C GLN A 272 -15.13 -12.67 -22.97
N THR A 273 -16.17 -12.13 -22.32
CA THR A 273 -16.81 -10.89 -22.79
C THR A 273 -17.08 -9.93 -21.63
N ASP A 274 -17.22 -8.64 -21.95
CA ASP A 274 -17.51 -7.58 -20.97
C ASP A 274 -18.78 -7.88 -20.17
N LYS A 275 -19.81 -8.45 -20.82
CA LYS A 275 -21.02 -8.89 -20.14
C LYS A 275 -20.75 -9.94 -19.06
N HIS A 276 -19.90 -10.94 -19.34
CA HIS A 276 -19.55 -11.96 -18.34
C HIS A 276 -18.77 -11.35 -17.17
N ARG A 277 -17.86 -10.41 -17.47
CA ARG A 277 -17.09 -9.67 -16.47
C ARG A 277 -17.99 -8.80 -15.57
N ILE A 278 -18.90 -8.02 -16.15
CA ILE A 278 -19.91 -7.22 -15.42
C ILE A 278 -20.73 -8.11 -14.49
N ILE A 279 -21.28 -9.22 -14.99
CA ILE A 279 -22.10 -10.14 -14.18
C ILE A 279 -21.29 -10.68 -13.00
N GLN A 280 -20.03 -11.05 -13.22
CA GLN A 280 -19.17 -11.57 -12.16
C GLN A 280 -18.85 -10.50 -11.11
N MET A 281 -18.58 -9.27 -11.53
CA MET A 281 -18.31 -8.17 -10.62
C MET A 281 -19.54 -7.79 -9.79
N TYR A 282 -20.73 -7.74 -10.40
CA TYR A 282 -21.99 -7.52 -9.68
C TYR A 282 -22.26 -8.60 -8.64
N ARG A 283 -22.01 -9.88 -8.96
CA ARG A 283 -22.16 -10.97 -7.98
C ARG A 283 -21.23 -10.81 -6.79
N ARG A 284 -19.97 -10.40 -7.03
CA ARG A 284 -18.99 -10.20 -5.96
C ARG A 284 -19.29 -8.97 -5.11
N ALA A 285 -19.72 -7.86 -5.74
CA ALA A 285 -19.99 -6.60 -5.05
C ALA A 285 -21.35 -6.58 -4.34
N PHE A 286 -22.40 -7.12 -4.96
CA PHE A 286 -23.80 -7.00 -4.50
C PHE A 286 -24.48 -8.34 -4.18
N SER A 287 -23.81 -9.48 -4.38
CA SER A 287 -24.39 -10.82 -4.16
C SER A 287 -25.64 -11.10 -5.00
N ARG A 288 -25.80 -10.43 -6.14
CA ARG A 288 -26.90 -10.65 -7.10
C ARG A 288 -26.43 -10.51 -8.54
N ASN A 289 -27.27 -10.94 -9.49
CA ASN A 289 -27.07 -10.61 -10.90
C ASN A 289 -27.49 -9.16 -11.19
N PRO A 290 -26.85 -8.48 -12.15
CA PRO A 290 -27.37 -7.24 -12.70
C PRO A 290 -28.66 -7.49 -13.49
N THR A 291 -29.56 -6.51 -13.53
CA THR A 291 -30.75 -6.53 -14.40
C THR A 291 -30.35 -6.31 -15.86
N ALA A 292 -31.27 -6.55 -16.80
CA ALA A 292 -31.00 -6.30 -18.22
C ALA A 292 -30.68 -4.83 -18.50
N GLU A 293 -31.37 -3.91 -17.84
CA GLU A 293 -31.14 -2.46 -17.94
C GLU A 293 -29.79 -2.05 -17.33
N GLU A 294 -29.43 -2.60 -16.16
CA GLU A 294 -28.12 -2.35 -15.55
C GLU A 294 -26.97 -2.83 -16.45
N ILE A 295 -27.12 -3.96 -17.14
CA ILE A 295 -26.11 -4.44 -18.09
C ILE A 295 -25.93 -3.43 -19.24
N VAL A 296 -27.02 -2.87 -19.78
CA VAL A 296 -26.94 -1.89 -20.86
C VAL A 296 -26.18 -0.64 -20.39
N HIS A 297 -26.58 -0.06 -19.25
CA HIS A 297 -25.88 1.11 -18.70
C HIS A 297 -24.41 0.83 -18.36
N CYS A 298 -24.08 -0.37 -17.86
CA CYS A 298 -22.69 -0.74 -17.59
C CYS A 298 -21.86 -0.83 -18.87
N VAL A 299 -22.41 -1.38 -19.94
CA VAL A 299 -21.70 -1.47 -21.24
C VAL A 299 -21.52 -0.08 -21.84
N GLU A 300 -22.54 0.77 -21.82
CA GLU A 300 -22.44 2.17 -22.27
C GLU A 300 -21.37 2.94 -21.49
N PHE A 301 -21.37 2.79 -20.16
CA PHE A 301 -20.36 3.40 -19.30
C PHE A 301 -18.94 2.90 -19.59
N LEU A 302 -18.75 1.59 -19.85
CA LEU A 302 -17.44 1.06 -20.24
C LEU A 302 -16.95 1.64 -21.58
N GLU A 303 -17.84 1.82 -22.56
CA GLU A 303 -17.47 2.46 -23.83
C GLU A 303 -17.10 3.94 -23.65
N GLU A 304 -17.84 4.68 -22.82
CA GLU A 304 -17.47 6.06 -22.46
C GLU A 304 -16.09 6.12 -21.80
N LEU A 305 -15.82 5.23 -20.84
CA LEU A 305 -14.51 5.12 -20.20
C LEU A 305 -13.40 4.78 -21.20
N ARG A 306 -13.65 3.88 -22.16
CA ARG A 306 -12.69 3.54 -23.22
C ARG A 306 -12.33 4.76 -24.05
N ILE A 307 -13.33 5.54 -24.47
CA ILE A 307 -13.11 6.75 -25.28
C ILE A 307 -12.32 7.79 -24.48
N GLN A 308 -12.73 8.07 -23.23
CA GLN A 308 -12.07 9.05 -22.38
C GLN A 308 -10.61 8.66 -22.09
N ASN A 309 -10.38 7.41 -21.68
CA ASN A 309 -9.05 6.93 -21.33
C ASN A 309 -8.14 6.77 -22.55
N ALA A 310 -8.67 6.39 -23.72
CA ALA A 310 -7.90 6.36 -24.96
C ALA A 310 -7.45 7.77 -25.39
N SER A 311 -8.34 8.78 -25.28
CA SER A 311 -8.00 10.17 -25.55
C SER A 311 -6.89 10.68 -24.62
N LEU A 312 -6.98 10.32 -23.35
CA LEU A 312 -6.01 10.71 -22.34
C LEU A 312 -4.64 10.07 -22.56
N ILE A 313 -4.60 8.75 -22.79
CA ILE A 313 -3.37 8.03 -23.15
C ILE A 313 -2.76 8.64 -24.41
N GLY A 314 -3.59 8.97 -25.42
CA GLY A 314 -3.16 9.67 -26.63
C GLY A 314 -2.54 11.04 -26.34
N SER A 315 -3.10 11.82 -25.40
CA SER A 315 -2.52 13.10 -24.98
C SER A 315 -1.18 12.92 -24.27
N ILE A 316 -1.04 11.91 -23.41
CA ILE A 316 0.23 11.58 -22.74
C ILE A 316 1.29 11.20 -23.78
N THR A 317 0.96 10.30 -24.71
CA THR A 317 1.88 9.88 -25.78
C THR A 317 2.27 11.06 -26.68
N SER A 318 1.31 11.93 -27.04
CA SER A 318 1.59 13.12 -27.85
C SER A 318 2.52 14.11 -27.14
N LEU A 319 2.36 14.28 -25.82
CA LEU A 319 3.27 15.12 -25.02
C LEU A 319 4.67 14.51 -24.95
N ASP A 320 4.77 13.19 -24.71
CA ASP A 320 6.03 12.44 -24.72
C ASP A 320 6.76 12.64 -26.07
N GLU A 321 6.04 12.48 -27.20
CA GLU A 321 6.58 12.67 -28.56
C GLU A 321 7.00 14.13 -28.82
N GLU A 322 6.20 15.12 -28.41
CA GLU A 322 6.53 16.53 -28.60
C GLU A 322 7.77 16.95 -27.78
N ILE A 323 7.89 16.46 -26.54
CA ILE A 323 9.09 16.66 -25.71
C ILE A 323 10.31 16.03 -26.39
N GLY A 324 10.18 14.80 -26.88
CA GLY A 324 11.24 14.10 -27.61
C GLY A 324 11.71 14.89 -28.84
N ALA A 325 10.79 15.31 -29.71
CA ALA A 325 11.09 16.06 -30.92
C ALA A 325 11.76 17.42 -30.63
N LYS A 326 11.33 18.12 -29.57
CA LYS A 326 11.96 19.40 -29.18
C LYS A 326 13.37 19.19 -28.60
N ARG A 327 13.61 18.09 -27.89
CA ARG A 327 14.96 17.73 -27.42
C ARG A 327 15.89 17.43 -28.58
N GLU A 328 15.42 16.65 -29.55
CA GLU A 328 16.17 16.38 -30.79
C GLU A 328 16.48 17.68 -31.54
N ALA A 329 15.53 18.60 -31.65
CA ALA A 329 15.76 19.91 -32.28
C ALA A 329 16.76 20.81 -31.53
N VAL A 330 16.88 20.67 -30.19
CA VAL A 330 17.94 21.33 -29.43
C VAL A 330 19.29 20.70 -29.79
N GLU A 331 19.35 19.38 -29.84
CA GLU A 331 20.58 18.64 -30.12
C GLU A 331 21.11 18.91 -31.54
N ASP A 332 20.22 18.97 -32.53
CA ASP A 332 20.55 19.33 -33.92
C ASP A 332 21.20 20.71 -34.05
N LEU A 333 20.90 21.65 -33.14
CA LEU A 333 21.52 22.98 -33.10
C LEU A 333 22.89 22.97 -32.42
N LEU A 334 23.07 22.10 -31.42
CA LEU A 334 24.29 22.04 -30.60
C LEU A 334 25.38 21.20 -31.26
N GLU A 335 25.03 20.06 -31.87
CA GLU A 335 25.98 19.10 -32.44
C GLU A 335 26.93 19.68 -33.49
N PRO A 336 26.48 20.47 -34.49
CA PRO A 336 27.38 21.06 -35.48
C PRO A 336 28.44 21.99 -34.88
N ILE A 337 28.11 22.68 -33.78
CA ILE A 337 29.02 23.58 -33.07
C ILE A 337 29.96 22.77 -32.18
N ARG A 338 29.44 21.75 -31.51
CA ARG A 338 30.23 20.80 -30.71
C ARG A 338 31.32 20.15 -31.57
N LYS A 339 30.96 19.66 -32.76
CA LYS A 339 31.90 19.09 -33.73
C LYS A 339 32.95 20.09 -34.22
N ARG A 340 32.55 21.33 -34.53
CA ARG A 340 33.49 22.38 -34.97
C ARG A 340 34.47 22.78 -33.89
N LEU A 341 33.98 22.95 -32.65
CA LEU A 341 34.83 23.29 -31.52
C LEU A 341 35.82 22.15 -31.24
N MET A 342 35.38 20.89 -31.39
CA MET A 342 36.21 19.69 -31.25
C MET A 342 37.32 19.60 -32.30
N GLU A 343 37.08 20.05 -33.53
CA GLU A 343 38.09 20.11 -34.60
C GLU A 343 39.06 21.31 -34.47
N SER A 344 38.72 22.32 -33.66
CA SER A 344 39.47 23.59 -33.57
C SER A 344 40.35 23.75 -32.31
N LEU A 345 40.17 22.90 -31.30
CA LEU A 345 40.91 22.96 -30.04
C LEU A 345 42.24 22.19 -30.11
N ASP A 346 43.33 22.93 -30.36
CA ASP A 346 44.72 22.44 -30.34
C ASP A 346 45.46 22.86 -29.04
N ASN A 347 44.73 23.26 -28.00
CA ASN A 347 45.29 23.76 -26.72
C ASN A 347 44.69 23.02 -25.51
N ASP A 348 45.54 22.21 -24.87
CA ASP A 348 45.34 21.37 -23.67
C ASP A 348 44.83 22.08 -22.39
N LYS A 349 44.44 23.37 -22.43
CA LYS A 349 44.19 24.18 -21.23
C LYS A 349 42.72 24.41 -20.86
N ASP A 350 41.78 24.18 -21.77
CA ASP A 350 40.33 24.34 -21.52
C ASP A 350 39.55 23.01 -21.51
N LEU A 351 40.27 21.89 -21.57
CA LEU A 351 39.67 20.55 -21.51
C LEU A 351 39.39 20.16 -20.06
N ILE A 352 38.17 19.70 -19.78
CA ILE A 352 37.86 19.04 -18.51
C ILE A 352 38.57 17.69 -18.54
N GLU A 353 39.60 17.55 -17.72
CA GLU A 353 40.32 16.28 -17.58
C GLU A 353 39.37 15.26 -16.96
N VAL A 354 39.07 14.18 -17.69
CA VAL A 354 38.16 13.15 -17.22
C VAL A 354 38.77 12.54 -15.95
N PRO A 355 38.07 12.64 -14.81
CA PRO A 355 38.63 12.17 -13.57
C PRO A 355 38.84 10.67 -13.61
N LYS A 356 39.95 10.21 -12.99
CA LYS A 356 40.24 8.78 -12.94
C LYS A 356 39.38 8.12 -11.85
N PRO A 357 38.69 7.01 -12.15
CA PRO A 357 38.00 6.24 -11.13
C PRO A 357 39.02 5.57 -10.19
N VAL A 358 38.58 5.21 -8.99
CA VAL A 358 39.37 4.36 -8.07
C VAL A 358 39.26 2.88 -8.42
N SER A 359 38.17 2.49 -9.08
CA SER A 359 37.95 1.14 -9.60
C SER A 359 37.12 1.18 -10.87
N ALA A 360 37.44 0.34 -11.84
CA ALA A 360 36.71 0.22 -13.10
C ALA A 360 36.65 -1.22 -13.61
N TRP A 361 35.49 -1.65 -14.09
CA TRP A 361 35.24 -2.96 -14.65
C TRP A 361 34.67 -2.80 -16.05
N ASP A 362 35.35 -3.34 -17.06
CA ASP A 362 34.95 -3.29 -18.47
C ASP A 362 34.19 -4.54 -18.94
N PHE A 363 34.21 -5.61 -18.14
CA PHE A 363 33.58 -6.90 -18.42
C PHE A 363 33.86 -7.47 -19.83
N GLU A 364 34.99 -7.09 -20.45
CA GLU A 364 35.31 -7.54 -21.80
C GLU A 364 35.75 -9.01 -21.80
N THR A 365 36.63 -9.35 -20.85
CA THR A 365 37.29 -10.67 -20.80
C THR A 365 37.22 -11.33 -19.42
N ASP A 366 37.21 -10.56 -18.34
CA ASP A 366 37.15 -11.08 -16.98
C ASP A 366 36.40 -10.13 -16.02
N PHE A 367 36.35 -10.49 -14.73
CA PHE A 367 35.67 -9.71 -13.69
C PHE A 367 36.64 -8.83 -12.90
N ARG A 368 37.85 -8.55 -13.43
CA ARG A 368 38.87 -7.83 -12.68
C ARG A 368 38.60 -6.33 -12.75
N ASP A 369 38.84 -5.68 -11.61
CA ASP A 369 39.07 -4.25 -11.56
C ASP A 369 40.36 -3.92 -12.33
N GLN A 370 40.23 -3.09 -13.37
CA GLN A 370 41.33 -2.69 -14.26
C GLN A 370 42.17 -1.54 -13.69
N VAL A 371 41.68 -0.86 -12.65
CA VAL A 371 42.33 0.32 -12.08
C VAL A 371 42.81 0.04 -10.65
N GLY A 372 41.94 -0.53 -9.82
CA GLY A 372 42.20 -0.86 -8.43
C GLY A 372 42.39 -2.36 -8.20
N ASN A 373 42.13 -2.78 -6.97
CA ASN A 373 42.27 -4.18 -6.52
C ASN A 373 40.93 -4.85 -6.20
N LEU A 374 39.79 -4.23 -6.55
CA LEU A 374 38.45 -4.73 -6.24
C LEU A 374 37.98 -5.77 -7.26
N HIS A 375 38.78 -6.82 -7.46
CA HIS A 375 38.45 -7.88 -8.41
C HIS A 375 37.14 -8.58 -8.01
N GLY A 376 36.25 -8.77 -9.00
CA GLY A 376 34.96 -9.41 -8.86
C GLY A 376 35.04 -10.93 -8.89
N THR A 377 34.16 -11.57 -8.13
CA THR A 377 33.91 -13.02 -8.16
C THR A 377 32.45 -13.24 -8.61
N PRO A 378 32.21 -13.97 -9.71
CA PRO A 378 30.86 -14.25 -10.19
C PRO A 378 30.17 -15.34 -9.37
N PHE A 379 28.85 -15.23 -9.22
CA PHE A 379 28.00 -16.20 -8.53
C PHE A 379 26.76 -16.54 -9.38
N ASN A 380 26.25 -17.76 -9.18
CA ASN A 380 24.93 -18.21 -9.62
C ASN A 380 24.60 -17.94 -11.11
N GLY A 381 25.58 -18.14 -11.99
CA GLY A 381 25.38 -18.03 -13.43
C GLY A 381 25.68 -16.65 -14.03
N ALA A 382 26.18 -15.70 -13.24
CA ALA A 382 26.82 -14.49 -13.77
C ALA A 382 28.01 -14.90 -14.65
N LYS A 383 28.03 -14.42 -15.89
CA LYS A 383 29.04 -14.75 -16.90
C LYS A 383 29.35 -13.55 -17.78
N ILE A 384 30.49 -13.59 -18.46
CA ILE A 384 30.81 -12.63 -19.52
C ILE A 384 30.40 -13.23 -20.85
N GLU A 385 29.69 -12.44 -21.64
CA GLU A 385 29.27 -12.80 -22.99
C GLU A 385 29.27 -11.54 -23.86
N ASN A 386 29.94 -11.61 -25.02
CA ASN A 386 30.06 -10.52 -25.99
C ASN A 386 30.51 -9.18 -25.37
N GLY A 387 31.49 -9.23 -24.46
CA GLY A 387 32.05 -8.03 -23.83
C GLY A 387 31.13 -7.34 -22.83
N SER A 388 30.27 -8.11 -22.15
CA SER A 388 29.40 -7.59 -21.09
C SER A 388 29.16 -8.64 -20.00
N LEU A 389 28.92 -8.19 -18.78
CA LEU A 389 28.44 -9.02 -17.68
C LEU A 389 26.95 -9.31 -17.88
N VAL A 390 26.59 -10.57 -18.11
CA VAL A 390 25.22 -11.04 -18.28
C VAL A 390 24.65 -11.56 -16.95
N LEU A 391 23.46 -11.06 -16.58
CA LEU A 391 22.82 -11.30 -15.28
C LEU A 391 21.44 -11.98 -15.39
N THR A 392 21.12 -12.59 -16.53
CA THR A 392 19.80 -13.18 -16.82
C THR A 392 19.51 -14.48 -16.06
N ALA A 393 20.53 -15.13 -15.50
CA ALA A 393 20.32 -16.35 -14.71
C ALA A 393 19.70 -16.03 -13.33
N PRO A 394 18.83 -16.90 -12.78
CA PRO A 394 18.23 -16.68 -11.48
C PRO A 394 19.30 -16.47 -10.41
N THR A 395 19.23 -15.36 -9.68
CA THR A 395 20.17 -14.99 -8.60
C THR A 395 21.60 -14.67 -9.04
N ALA A 396 21.84 -14.47 -10.34
CA ALA A 396 23.15 -14.07 -10.88
C ALA A 396 23.61 -12.72 -10.30
N HIS A 397 24.84 -12.68 -9.81
CA HIS A 397 25.47 -11.45 -9.31
C HIS A 397 26.99 -11.62 -9.22
N VAL A 398 27.72 -10.51 -9.10
CA VAL A 398 29.17 -10.50 -8.88
C VAL A 398 29.46 -9.74 -7.59
N LYS A 399 30.37 -10.25 -6.75
CA LYS A 399 30.84 -9.56 -5.54
C LYS A 399 32.35 -9.36 -5.59
N THR A 400 32.82 -8.18 -5.20
CA THR A 400 34.25 -7.92 -5.08
C THR A 400 34.79 -8.33 -3.72
N VAL A 401 36.12 -8.33 -3.58
CA VAL A 401 36.76 -8.26 -2.27
C VAL A 401 36.37 -6.96 -1.54
N VAL A 402 36.63 -6.91 -0.23
CA VAL A 402 36.37 -5.70 0.56
C VAL A 402 37.33 -4.56 0.19
N THR A 403 36.86 -3.32 0.37
CA THR A 403 37.60 -2.09 0.05
C THR A 403 38.83 -1.92 0.92
N ASP A 404 39.89 -1.33 0.36
CA ASP A 404 41.13 -1.01 1.07
C ASP A 404 41.29 0.48 1.41
N SER A 405 40.25 1.28 1.15
CA SER A 405 40.11 2.70 1.46
C SER A 405 38.74 3.03 2.08
N ASP A 406 38.66 4.19 2.72
CA ASP A 406 37.41 4.76 3.21
C ASP A 406 36.62 5.37 2.03
N ILE A 407 35.31 5.11 1.96
CA ILE A 407 34.42 5.67 0.93
C ILE A 407 33.32 6.44 1.65
N ARG A 408 33.26 7.76 1.45
CA ARG A 408 32.23 8.63 2.03
C ARG A 408 31.52 9.43 0.95
N VAL A 409 32.28 10.30 0.30
CA VAL A 409 31.89 10.96 -0.94
C VAL A 409 32.21 10.00 -2.09
N LYS A 410 31.29 9.87 -3.05
CA LYS A 410 31.47 8.90 -4.15
C LYS A 410 30.60 9.23 -5.35
N THR A 411 31.02 8.74 -6.50
CA THR A 411 30.17 8.64 -7.69
C THR A 411 30.14 7.19 -8.16
N LEU A 412 28.94 6.68 -8.41
CA LEU A 412 28.72 5.38 -9.02
C LEU A 412 28.36 5.59 -10.49
N GLU A 413 28.99 4.84 -11.38
CA GLU A 413 28.77 4.92 -12.82
C GLU A 413 28.59 3.52 -13.40
N ALA A 414 27.66 3.34 -14.34
CA ALA A 414 27.55 2.12 -15.11
C ALA A 414 26.88 2.35 -16.48
N LEU A 415 27.40 1.68 -17.50
CA LEU A 415 26.71 1.48 -18.78
C LEU A 415 25.92 0.17 -18.72
N VAL A 416 24.58 0.27 -18.74
CA VAL A 416 23.67 -0.85 -18.47
C VAL A 416 22.64 -0.99 -19.58
N GLN A 417 22.37 -2.23 -19.99
CA GLN A 417 21.28 -2.57 -20.90
C GLN A 417 20.36 -3.57 -20.20
N LEU A 418 19.08 -3.27 -20.11
CA LEU A 418 18.07 -4.15 -19.52
C LEU A 418 17.59 -5.17 -20.55
N ASP A 419 17.23 -6.38 -20.14
CA ASP A 419 16.61 -7.34 -21.06
C ASP A 419 15.12 -7.05 -21.26
N ARG A 420 14.50 -6.42 -20.26
CA ARG A 420 13.09 -5.96 -20.28
C ARG A 420 12.89 -4.80 -19.31
N LEU A 421 11.95 -3.91 -19.64
CA LEU A 421 11.62 -2.77 -18.76
C LEU A 421 10.76 -3.19 -17.57
N ASN A 422 9.90 -4.21 -17.72
CA ASN A 422 9.08 -4.74 -16.63
C ASN A 422 9.87 -5.74 -15.78
N GLN A 423 10.64 -5.21 -14.83
CA GLN A 423 11.38 -5.94 -13.81
C GLN A 423 11.35 -5.16 -12.48
N GLY A 424 11.56 -5.85 -11.36
CA GLY A 424 11.61 -5.22 -10.04
C GLY A 424 13.00 -4.71 -9.67
N GLY A 425 13.07 -3.89 -8.62
CA GLY A 425 14.22 -3.21 -7.99
C GLY A 425 15.64 -3.81 -8.11
N GLY A 426 16.16 -4.03 -9.30
CA GLY A 426 17.47 -4.62 -9.55
C GLY A 426 18.59 -3.60 -9.33
N GLY A 427 19.66 -4.02 -8.64
CA GLY A 427 20.86 -3.20 -8.46
C GLY A 427 21.84 -3.37 -9.61
N VAL A 428 22.28 -2.26 -10.21
CA VAL A 428 23.30 -2.27 -11.27
C VAL A 428 24.69 -2.37 -10.66
N ILE A 429 25.08 -1.33 -9.92
CA ILE A 429 26.29 -1.26 -9.10
C ILE A 429 25.89 -0.81 -7.71
N THR A 430 26.37 -1.54 -6.71
CA THR A 430 26.06 -1.33 -5.29
C THR A 430 27.34 -1.31 -4.47
N VAL A 431 27.56 -0.24 -3.70
CA VAL A 431 28.54 -0.24 -2.60
C VAL A 431 27.80 -0.65 -1.34
N GLN A 432 28.22 -1.74 -0.69
CA GLN A 432 27.56 -2.23 0.51
C GLN A 432 28.51 -2.80 1.55
N THR A 433 28.05 -2.82 2.79
CA THR A 433 28.63 -3.66 3.84
C THR A 433 28.56 -5.16 3.48
N PRO A 434 29.48 -6.03 3.95
CA PRO A 434 29.47 -7.46 3.62
C PRO A 434 28.17 -8.20 3.95
N ASN A 435 27.43 -7.74 4.97
CA ASN A 435 26.12 -8.28 5.34
C ASN A 435 24.94 -7.63 4.56
N GLY A 436 25.21 -6.61 3.75
CA GLY A 436 24.23 -5.88 2.95
C GLY A 436 23.22 -5.07 3.75
N LEU A 437 23.50 -4.76 5.03
CA LEU A 437 22.59 -3.96 5.86
C LEU A 437 22.65 -2.48 5.51
N ILE A 438 23.83 -1.97 5.14
CA ILE A 438 24.05 -0.61 4.69
C ILE A 438 24.55 -0.68 3.26
N PHE A 439 23.91 0.07 2.36
CA PHE A 439 24.28 0.11 0.95
C PHE A 439 23.86 1.43 0.27
N ASP A 440 24.57 1.77 -0.80
CA ASP A 440 24.19 2.79 -1.79
C ASP A 440 24.30 2.16 -3.18
N SER A 441 23.28 2.33 -4.01
CA SER A 441 23.17 1.61 -5.29
C SER A 441 22.54 2.44 -6.38
N ILE A 442 22.95 2.19 -7.63
CA ILE A 442 22.11 2.48 -8.80
C ILE A 442 21.06 1.38 -8.87
N VAL A 443 19.77 1.73 -8.82
CA VAL A 443 18.66 0.76 -8.80
C VAL A 443 17.63 1.10 -9.87
N TYR A 444 17.06 0.08 -10.49
CA TYR A 444 15.98 0.20 -11.46
C TYR A 444 14.68 -0.46 -10.98
N GLY A 445 13.56 0.23 -11.07
CA GLY A 445 12.21 -0.35 -10.87
C GLY A 445 11.89 -0.74 -9.42
N GLU A 446 12.40 -0.01 -8.42
CA GLU A 446 12.16 -0.31 -7.00
C GLU A 446 10.89 0.34 -6.43
N ARG A 447 10.85 1.67 -6.31
CA ARG A 447 9.72 2.40 -5.70
C ARG A 447 8.66 2.79 -6.71
N ILE A 448 9.11 3.29 -7.86
CA ILE A 448 8.29 3.60 -9.02
C ILE A 448 8.73 2.66 -10.14
N SER A 449 7.76 1.99 -10.77
CA SER A 449 8.05 1.09 -11.89
C SER A 449 8.70 1.87 -13.02
N ASN A 450 9.66 1.24 -13.69
CA ASN A 450 10.35 1.80 -14.85
C ASN A 450 11.15 3.09 -14.57
N GLN A 451 11.55 3.37 -13.34
CA GLN A 451 12.41 4.51 -13.03
C GLN A 451 13.73 4.08 -12.38
N TRP A 452 14.75 4.91 -12.58
CA TRP A 452 16.03 4.82 -11.92
C TRP A 452 16.01 5.54 -10.58
N ILE A 453 16.69 5.01 -9.58
CA ILE A 453 16.75 5.62 -8.26
C ILE A 453 18.08 5.34 -7.56
N ALA A 454 18.46 6.23 -6.65
CA ALA A 454 19.52 5.96 -5.69
C ALA A 454 18.97 5.07 -4.57
N GLY A 455 19.22 3.78 -4.66
CA GLY A 455 18.76 2.81 -3.67
C GLY A 455 19.60 2.87 -2.40
N SER A 456 18.94 2.84 -1.25
CA SER A 456 19.58 2.84 0.06
C SER A 456 18.80 2.00 1.06
N ASP A 457 19.50 1.59 2.12
CA ASP A 457 18.93 0.79 3.18
C ASP A 457 17.78 1.51 3.91
N GLY A 458 16.62 0.85 3.99
CA GLY A 458 15.40 1.41 4.56
C GLY A 458 14.93 2.71 3.92
N PHE A 459 15.37 3.01 2.69
CA PHE A 459 15.14 4.26 1.97
C PHE A 459 15.68 5.51 2.68
N ARG A 460 16.66 5.36 3.59
CA ARG A 460 17.17 6.48 4.41
C ARG A 460 17.80 7.62 3.61
N ARG A 461 18.26 7.33 2.40
CA ARG A 461 18.88 8.27 1.44
C ARG A 461 18.24 8.16 0.06
N THR A 462 17.00 7.66 0.00
CA THR A 462 16.29 7.44 -1.24
C THR A 462 15.05 8.32 -1.27
N GLU A 463 14.97 9.21 -2.23
CA GLU A 463 13.78 10.01 -2.53
C GLU A 463 13.25 9.62 -3.91
N ASP A 464 11.93 9.71 -4.06
CA ASP A 464 11.29 9.60 -5.37
C ASP A 464 11.62 10.88 -6.15
N VAL A 465 12.40 10.72 -7.23
CA VAL A 465 12.74 11.84 -8.12
C VAL A 465 11.77 11.84 -9.30
N GLU A 466 11.43 13.02 -9.81
CA GLU A 466 10.64 13.19 -11.05
C GLU A 466 11.46 12.82 -12.30
N GLY A 467 12.12 11.66 -12.27
CA GLY A 467 12.83 11.10 -13.40
C GLY A 467 11.85 10.56 -14.44
N LEU A 468 12.20 10.67 -15.72
CA LEU A 468 11.38 10.07 -16.77
C LEU A 468 11.35 8.55 -16.62
N SER A 469 10.21 7.95 -16.95
CA SER A 469 10.14 6.50 -17.09
C SER A 469 11.08 6.04 -18.20
N GLU A 470 11.82 4.98 -17.94
CA GLU A 470 12.75 4.38 -18.88
C GLU A 470 11.99 3.68 -20.01
N THR A 471 12.41 3.97 -21.24
CA THR A 471 11.81 3.45 -22.47
C THR A 471 12.84 2.82 -23.41
N GLU A 472 14.13 3.10 -23.23
CA GLU A 472 15.19 2.78 -24.20
C GLU A 472 16.16 1.72 -23.70
N ALA A 473 16.33 1.57 -22.38
CA ALA A 473 17.33 0.67 -21.81
C ALA A 473 17.19 -0.81 -22.25
N HIS A 474 16.03 -1.20 -22.80
CA HIS A 474 15.82 -2.55 -23.36
C HIS A 474 16.28 -2.72 -24.82
N THR A 475 16.43 -1.62 -25.57
CA THR A 475 16.87 -1.63 -26.97
C THR A 475 18.32 -1.18 -27.13
N ALA A 476 18.81 -0.30 -26.25
CA ALA A 476 20.17 0.20 -26.24
C ALA A 476 20.73 0.34 -24.81
N PRO A 477 22.06 0.26 -24.62
CA PRO A 477 22.68 0.59 -23.34
C PRO A 477 22.43 2.05 -22.93
N VAL A 478 22.15 2.28 -21.65
CA VAL A 478 22.02 3.60 -21.04
C VAL A 478 23.12 3.83 -20.03
N HIS A 479 23.68 5.04 -20.00
CA HIS A 479 24.72 5.44 -19.07
C HIS A 479 24.07 6.04 -17.83
N MET A 480 24.27 5.40 -16.67
CA MET A 480 23.70 5.85 -15.40
C MET A 480 24.81 6.29 -14.46
N THR A 481 24.64 7.47 -13.87
CA THR A 481 25.57 8.01 -12.88
C THR A 481 24.84 8.54 -11.65
N ILE A 482 25.29 8.19 -10.44
CA ILE A 482 24.76 8.75 -9.19
C ILE A 482 25.89 9.33 -8.36
N VAL A 483 25.77 10.61 -8.03
CA VAL A 483 26.73 11.38 -7.24
C VAL A 483 26.24 11.51 -5.81
N TYR A 484 27.08 11.14 -4.85
CA TYR A 484 26.83 11.29 -3.41
C TYR A 484 27.80 12.33 -2.86
N SER A 485 27.30 13.54 -2.63
CA SER A 485 28.09 14.70 -2.17
C SER A 485 28.34 14.68 -0.66
N ASP A 486 29.39 15.38 -0.22
CA ASP A 486 29.79 15.46 1.19
C ASP A 486 28.72 16.09 2.09
N ASP A 487 27.92 16.99 1.54
CA ASP A 487 26.84 17.67 2.25
C ASP A 487 25.54 16.84 2.32
N GLY A 488 25.55 15.61 1.80
CA GLY A 488 24.40 14.70 1.72
C GLY A 488 23.54 14.87 0.47
N THR A 489 23.90 15.76 -0.46
CA THR A 489 23.18 15.91 -1.73
C THR A 489 23.42 14.70 -2.64
N ILE A 490 22.34 14.15 -3.18
CA ILE A 490 22.35 13.04 -4.12
C ILE A 490 21.79 13.54 -5.45
N THR A 491 22.55 13.29 -6.52
CA THR A 491 22.18 13.70 -7.88
C THR A 491 22.28 12.50 -8.81
N ILE A 492 21.27 12.28 -9.64
CA ILE A 492 21.20 11.18 -10.59
C ILE A 492 21.32 11.76 -12.00
N TYR A 493 22.05 11.08 -12.87
CA TYR A 493 22.23 11.43 -14.26
C TYR A 493 21.95 10.22 -15.16
N ARG A 494 21.36 10.47 -16.32
CA ARG A 494 21.13 9.50 -17.39
C ARG A 494 21.72 10.07 -18.68
N ASN A 495 22.63 9.33 -19.32
CA ASN A 495 23.33 9.74 -20.55
C ASN A 495 23.97 11.14 -20.43
N GLY A 496 24.57 11.44 -19.28
CA GLY A 496 25.18 12.74 -19.00
C GLY A 496 24.21 13.84 -18.56
N GLU A 497 22.90 13.68 -18.80
CA GLU A 497 21.88 14.65 -18.41
C GLU A 497 21.33 14.40 -17.02
N LEU A 498 20.82 15.47 -16.38
CA LEU A 498 20.21 15.38 -15.06
C LEU A 498 18.92 14.54 -15.09
N TYR A 499 18.84 13.54 -14.22
CA TYR A 499 17.68 12.64 -14.09
C TYR A 499 16.90 12.95 -12.81
N GLY A 500 15.83 13.73 -12.95
CA GLY A 500 15.05 14.25 -11.83
C GLY A 500 15.78 15.35 -11.04
N GLN A 501 15.15 15.87 -9.98
CA GLN A 501 15.75 16.94 -9.18
C GLN A 501 16.77 16.38 -8.16
N PRO A 502 17.93 17.05 -7.97
CA PRO A 502 18.84 16.73 -6.87
C PRO A 502 18.12 16.90 -5.53
N TYR A 503 18.40 16.02 -4.58
CA TYR A 503 17.80 16.07 -3.26
C TYR A 503 18.83 15.89 -2.15
N LYS A 504 18.51 16.37 -0.96
CA LYS A 504 19.39 16.31 0.20
C LYS A 504 18.94 15.22 1.15
N SER A 505 19.78 14.20 1.29
CA SER A 505 19.58 13.12 2.24
C SER A 505 20.00 13.52 3.67
N ASN A 506 19.76 12.65 4.65
CA ASN A 506 20.18 12.83 6.06
C ASN A 506 21.70 12.68 6.29
N GLY A 507 22.53 13.09 5.32
CA GLY A 507 23.99 13.02 5.33
C GLY A 507 24.58 11.79 4.63
N PRO A 508 25.85 11.85 4.20
CA PRO A 508 26.51 10.75 3.50
C PRO A 508 26.79 9.58 4.45
N VAL A 509 26.74 8.36 3.91
CA VAL A 509 27.25 7.18 4.62
C VAL A 509 28.74 7.05 4.40
N GLU A 510 29.46 6.80 5.48
CA GLU A 510 30.88 6.47 5.47
C GLU A 510 31.07 4.95 5.58
N PHE A 511 31.67 4.37 4.55
CA PHE A 511 32.15 3.00 4.52
C PHE A 511 33.64 3.01 4.87
N LYS A 512 34.01 2.44 6.01
CA LYS A 512 35.41 2.35 6.42
C LYS A 512 36.16 1.28 5.61
N LYS A 513 37.47 1.46 5.47
CA LYS A 513 38.40 0.45 4.95
C LYS A 513 38.10 -0.93 5.55
N GLY A 514 37.94 -1.93 4.69
CA GLY A 514 37.65 -3.32 5.04
C GLY A 514 36.19 -3.59 5.41
N THR A 515 35.31 -2.59 5.34
CA THR A 515 33.89 -2.72 5.75
C THR A 515 32.89 -2.56 4.61
N ALA A 516 33.35 -2.33 3.37
CA ALA A 516 32.51 -2.32 2.18
C ALA A 516 33.04 -3.24 1.10
N GLN A 517 32.17 -3.61 0.17
CA GLN A 517 32.48 -4.30 -1.08
C GLN A 517 31.56 -3.75 -2.17
N VAL A 518 31.95 -3.92 -3.43
CA VAL A 518 31.12 -3.58 -4.59
C VAL A 518 30.41 -4.84 -5.08
N VAL A 519 29.15 -4.70 -5.48
CA VAL A 519 28.32 -5.77 -6.00
C VAL A 519 27.62 -5.34 -7.27
N PHE A 520 27.53 -6.25 -8.23
CA PHE A 520 26.86 -6.05 -9.52
C PHE A 520 25.69 -7.01 -9.68
N GLY A 521 24.58 -6.52 -10.24
CA GLY A 521 23.38 -7.31 -10.52
C GLY A 521 22.50 -7.63 -9.32
N LEU A 522 22.84 -7.11 -8.13
CA LEU A 522 22.10 -7.33 -6.90
C LEU A 522 22.03 -6.04 -6.09
N ARG A 523 20.82 -5.61 -5.74
CA ARG A 523 20.56 -4.37 -4.98
C ARG A 523 21.29 -4.34 -3.64
N HIS A 524 21.23 -5.41 -2.85
CA HIS A 524 22.03 -5.58 -1.63
C HIS A 524 21.89 -6.99 -1.03
N GLY A 525 22.84 -7.37 -0.17
CA GLY A 525 22.78 -8.53 0.72
C GLY A 525 22.76 -9.88 0.02
N THR A 526 21.66 -10.61 0.23
CA THR A 526 21.39 -11.93 -0.34
C THR A 526 20.56 -11.81 -1.62
N PRO A 527 20.81 -12.66 -2.63
CA PRO A 527 20.06 -12.63 -3.88
C PRO A 527 18.69 -13.30 -3.72
N ASP A 528 17.70 -12.54 -3.26
CA ASP A 528 16.31 -12.97 -3.06
C ASP A 528 15.28 -11.94 -3.55
N GLY A 529 14.09 -12.42 -3.90
CA GLY A 529 12.96 -11.60 -4.31
C GLY A 529 13.26 -10.66 -5.48
N ASN A 530 12.87 -9.39 -5.34
CA ASN A 530 12.88 -8.38 -6.41
C ASN A 530 14.17 -7.54 -6.39
N LYS A 531 15.29 -8.10 -5.94
CA LYS A 531 16.57 -7.38 -5.76
C LYS A 531 17.54 -7.56 -6.93
N LEU A 532 17.22 -8.44 -7.87
CA LEU A 532 18.10 -8.89 -8.93
C LEU A 532 17.83 -8.10 -10.20
N LEU A 533 18.90 -7.75 -10.90
CA LEU A 533 18.82 -7.09 -12.20
C LEU A 533 18.68 -8.14 -13.31
N ASP A 534 17.73 -7.92 -14.21
CA ASP A 534 17.53 -8.69 -15.44
C ASP A 534 18.07 -7.89 -16.62
N GLY A 535 19.34 -8.14 -16.98
CA GLY A 535 20.03 -7.39 -18.02
C GLY A 535 21.52 -7.66 -18.09
N ARG A 536 22.24 -6.69 -18.66
CA ARG A 536 23.67 -6.71 -18.93
C ARG A 536 24.33 -5.42 -18.46
N ILE A 537 25.54 -5.54 -17.93
CA ILE A 537 26.38 -4.40 -17.56
C ILE A 537 27.59 -4.43 -18.48
N LEU A 538 27.74 -3.38 -19.29
CA LEU A 538 28.83 -3.25 -20.25
C LEU A 538 30.06 -2.70 -19.56
N ASP A 539 29.90 -1.66 -18.75
CA ASP A 539 30.96 -1.16 -17.89
C ASP A 539 30.41 -0.68 -16.54
N ALA A 540 31.30 -0.57 -15.56
CA ALA A 540 30.99 0.06 -14.28
C ALA A 540 32.22 0.72 -13.68
N LYS A 541 32.05 1.87 -13.01
CA LYS A 541 33.15 2.62 -12.38
C LYS A 541 32.73 3.16 -11.02
N LEU A 542 33.70 3.26 -10.13
CA LEU A 542 33.57 3.86 -8.80
C LEU A 542 34.58 5.00 -8.67
N TYR A 543 34.10 6.15 -8.22
CA TYR A 543 34.92 7.31 -7.87
C TYR A 543 34.79 7.57 -6.37
N ASP A 544 35.88 7.98 -5.73
CA ASP A 544 35.96 8.39 -4.32
C ASP A 544 35.74 9.89 -4.12
N LYS A 545 35.21 10.57 -5.13
CA LYS A 545 34.84 11.98 -5.11
C LYS A 545 33.47 12.20 -5.74
N ALA A 546 32.85 13.34 -5.41
CA ALA A 546 31.63 13.78 -6.05
C ALA A 546 32.00 14.48 -7.36
N LEU A 547 31.66 13.84 -8.48
CA LEU A 547 31.88 14.41 -9.80
C LEU A 547 30.96 15.61 -10.03
N SER A 548 31.53 16.65 -10.63
CA SER A 548 30.78 17.80 -11.13
C SER A 548 29.94 17.42 -12.35
N ARG A 549 28.92 18.23 -12.64
CA ARG A 549 28.07 18.05 -13.83
C ARG A 549 28.90 17.97 -15.11
N ASP A 550 29.84 18.89 -15.28
CA ASP A 550 30.62 18.98 -16.52
C ASP A 550 31.56 17.76 -16.70
N GLU A 551 32.06 17.16 -15.60
CA GLU A 551 32.82 15.91 -15.64
C GLU A 551 31.93 14.72 -16.05
N ILE A 552 30.67 14.69 -15.63
CA ILE A 552 29.73 13.60 -15.95
C ILE A 552 29.28 13.67 -17.41
N GLU A 553 28.99 14.88 -17.91
CA GLU A 553 28.72 15.11 -19.33
C GLU A 553 29.92 14.66 -20.19
N ALA A 554 31.14 14.96 -19.74
CA ALA A 554 32.36 14.52 -20.42
C ALA A 554 32.52 12.99 -20.45
N ILE A 555 32.24 12.32 -19.34
CA ILE A 555 32.29 10.86 -19.24
C ILE A 555 31.25 10.21 -20.16
N ALA A 556 30.01 10.71 -20.17
CA ALA A 556 28.93 10.16 -20.99
C ALA A 556 29.19 10.28 -22.50
N ALA A 557 29.91 11.32 -22.95
CA ALA A 557 30.27 11.54 -24.34
C ALA A 557 31.45 10.68 -24.85
N GLY A 558 32.08 9.87 -23.99
CA GLY A 558 33.04 8.83 -24.38
C GLY A 558 34.42 9.31 -24.85
N HIS A 559 34.83 10.57 -24.60
CA HIS A 559 36.14 11.10 -25.00
C HIS A 559 36.80 11.94 -23.89
N ALA A 560 38.12 11.77 -23.73
CA ALA A 560 38.98 12.83 -23.17
C ALA A 560 39.00 13.99 -24.18
N GLY A 561 38.12 14.97 -23.98
CA GLY A 561 37.96 16.09 -24.94
C GLY A 561 36.56 16.69 -25.03
N PHE A 562 35.74 16.63 -23.97
CA PHE A 562 34.38 17.19 -24.01
C PHE A 562 34.39 18.70 -23.86
N ILE A 563 33.60 19.36 -24.69
CA ILE A 563 33.46 20.81 -24.70
C ILE A 563 32.20 21.11 -23.90
N PRO A 564 32.33 21.62 -22.65
CA PRO A 564 31.17 21.87 -21.81
C PRO A 564 30.13 22.69 -22.54
N GLU A 565 28.86 22.36 -22.32
CA GLU A 565 27.72 22.97 -23.02
C GLU A 565 27.77 24.51 -22.96
N LYS A 566 28.29 25.07 -21.86
CA LYS A 566 28.52 26.51 -21.69
C LYS A 566 29.40 27.12 -22.80
N LEU A 567 30.41 26.41 -23.29
CA LEU A 567 31.27 26.85 -24.40
C LEU A 567 30.55 26.69 -25.74
N VAL A 568 29.76 25.64 -25.93
CA VAL A 568 28.92 25.45 -27.12
C VAL A 568 27.86 26.56 -27.21
N LEU A 569 27.22 26.90 -26.08
CA LEU A 569 26.29 28.01 -25.95
C LEU A 569 26.97 29.36 -26.16
N ALA A 570 28.23 29.53 -25.75
CA ALA A 570 29.00 30.76 -25.96
C ALA A 570 29.27 31.03 -27.44
N GLU A 571 29.41 29.97 -28.25
CA GLU A 571 29.73 30.06 -29.68
C GLU A 571 28.50 30.00 -30.59
N LEU A 572 27.32 29.69 -30.04
CA LEU A 572 26.04 29.84 -30.73
C LEU A 572 25.83 31.28 -31.19
N SER A 573 25.24 31.43 -32.38
CA SER A 573 24.73 32.71 -32.84
C SER A 573 23.67 33.24 -31.87
N VAL A 574 23.45 34.57 -31.86
CA VAL A 574 22.41 35.16 -31.00
C VAL A 574 21.05 34.54 -31.29
N ASP A 575 20.73 34.30 -32.56
CA ASP A 575 19.49 33.70 -33.01
C ASP A 575 19.34 32.24 -32.57
N ASP A 576 20.39 31.42 -32.70
CA ASP A 576 20.36 30.01 -32.29
C ASP A 576 20.32 29.88 -30.76
N ARG A 577 20.98 30.78 -30.03
CA ARG A 577 20.94 30.81 -28.55
C ARG A 577 19.54 31.17 -28.05
N GLU A 578 18.86 32.14 -28.68
CA GLU A 578 17.45 32.43 -28.40
C GLU A 578 16.55 31.23 -28.73
N ARG A 579 16.82 30.54 -29.84
CA ARG A 579 16.06 29.35 -30.26
C ARG A 579 16.20 28.19 -29.28
N VAL A 580 17.42 27.88 -28.84
CA VAL A 580 17.68 26.85 -27.80
C VAL A 580 17.02 27.23 -26.48
N SER A 581 17.13 28.50 -26.06
CA SER A 581 16.47 28.96 -24.83
C SER A 581 14.95 28.82 -24.90
N LYS A 582 14.34 29.13 -26.05
CA LYS A 582 12.91 28.98 -26.27
C LYS A 582 12.48 27.52 -26.24
N LEU A 583 13.18 26.63 -26.96
CA LEU A 583 12.89 25.20 -26.96
C LEU A 583 12.99 24.58 -25.57
N ARG A 584 14.00 24.97 -24.76
CA ARG A 584 14.14 24.53 -23.37
C ARG A 584 12.98 24.96 -22.49
N LEU A 585 12.53 26.20 -22.64
CA LEU A 585 11.37 26.69 -21.90
C LEU A 585 10.11 25.89 -22.27
N GLU A 586 9.90 25.64 -23.56
CA GLU A 586 8.78 24.82 -24.04
C GLU A 586 8.85 23.38 -23.51
N ILE A 587 10.03 22.74 -23.55
CA ILE A 587 10.27 21.41 -22.98
C ILE A 587 9.90 21.39 -21.49
N GLY A 588 10.33 22.39 -20.72
CA GLY A 588 9.97 22.51 -19.30
C GLY A 588 8.46 22.54 -19.09
N THR A 589 7.76 23.43 -19.79
CA THR A 589 6.30 23.57 -19.66
C THR A 589 5.52 22.31 -20.07
N LEU A 590 5.98 21.61 -21.12
CA LEU A 590 5.37 20.36 -21.56
C LEU A 590 5.67 19.23 -20.59
N SER A 591 6.87 19.18 -20.02
CA SER A 591 7.26 18.19 -19.00
C SER A 591 6.42 18.35 -17.74
N ASP A 592 6.16 19.58 -17.29
CA ASP A 592 5.28 19.85 -16.15
C ASP A 592 3.85 19.36 -16.42
N SER A 593 3.33 19.61 -17.62
CA SER A 593 2.00 19.16 -18.04
C SER A 593 1.91 17.63 -18.12
N LEU A 594 2.94 16.98 -18.65
CA LEU A 594 3.07 15.53 -18.71
C LEU A 594 3.14 14.92 -17.30
N ALA A 595 3.87 15.55 -16.38
CA ALA A 595 3.99 15.09 -15.00
C ALA A 595 2.63 15.13 -14.29
N GLU A 596 1.86 16.22 -14.42
CA GLU A 596 0.53 16.34 -13.83
C GLU A 596 -0.45 15.28 -14.36
N LEU A 597 -0.39 14.99 -15.66
CA LEU A 597 -1.20 13.94 -16.29
C LEU A 597 -0.75 12.54 -15.87
N SER A 598 0.56 12.28 -15.81
CA SER A 598 1.12 10.97 -15.47
C SER A 598 0.95 10.60 -13.99
N GLU A 599 0.99 11.59 -13.08
CA GLU A 599 0.75 11.37 -11.65
C GLU A 599 -0.67 10.84 -11.38
N LYS A 600 -1.65 11.37 -12.12
CA LYS A 600 -3.05 10.93 -12.01
C LYS A 600 -3.30 9.54 -12.62
N TYR A 601 -2.46 9.10 -13.56
CA TYR A 601 -2.66 7.89 -14.36
C TYR A 601 -1.36 7.08 -14.51
N THR A 602 -1.01 6.36 -13.45
CA THR A 602 0.18 5.49 -13.41
C THR A 602 0.06 4.26 -14.33
N GLU A 603 -1.15 3.91 -14.75
CA GLU A 603 -1.46 2.69 -15.49
C GLU A 603 -1.77 3.04 -16.95
N ARG A 604 -0.89 2.63 -17.87
CA ARG A 604 -0.98 2.96 -19.32
C ARG A 604 -1.72 1.89 -20.14
N ASP A 605 -2.11 0.78 -19.53
CA ASP A 605 -2.93 -0.24 -20.20
C ASP A 605 -4.41 0.17 -20.17
N LEU A 606 -4.98 0.40 -21.35
CA LEU A 606 -6.33 0.94 -21.51
C LEU A 606 -7.38 0.03 -20.87
N ASP A 607 -7.30 -1.29 -21.10
CA ASP A 607 -8.29 -2.23 -20.57
C ASP A 607 -8.22 -2.28 -19.04
N THR A 608 -7.02 -2.37 -18.47
CA THR A 608 -6.85 -2.38 -17.01
C THR A 608 -7.40 -1.11 -16.37
N LEU A 609 -7.15 0.06 -16.98
CA LEU A 609 -7.63 1.36 -16.50
C LEU A 609 -9.16 1.44 -16.49
N VAL A 610 -9.80 1.06 -17.60
CA VAL A 610 -11.27 1.05 -17.76
C VAL A 610 -11.92 0.14 -16.73
N TRP A 611 -11.40 -1.08 -16.53
CA TRP A 611 -11.97 -2.03 -15.58
C TRP A 611 -11.71 -1.64 -14.13
N ARG A 612 -10.60 -0.96 -13.83
CA ARG A 612 -10.32 -0.38 -12.50
C ARG A 612 -11.36 0.68 -12.15
N GLU A 613 -11.63 1.60 -13.06
CA GLU A 613 -12.62 2.69 -12.84
C GLU A 613 -14.04 2.13 -12.74
N PHE A 614 -14.35 1.11 -13.53
CA PHE A 614 -15.59 0.35 -13.37
C PHE A 614 -15.68 -0.32 -11.99
N ALA A 615 -14.62 -1.00 -11.52
CA ALA A 615 -14.60 -1.60 -10.18
C ALA A 615 -14.84 -0.55 -9.07
N GLN A 616 -14.20 0.60 -9.21
CA GLN A 616 -14.33 1.72 -8.28
C GLN A 616 -15.73 2.33 -8.31
N SER A 617 -16.37 2.43 -9.48
CA SER A 617 -17.74 2.94 -9.59
C SER A 617 -18.73 2.02 -8.86
N LEU A 618 -18.54 0.69 -8.92
CA LEU A 618 -19.35 -0.27 -8.16
C LEU A 618 -19.27 -0.03 -6.65
N PHE A 619 -18.07 0.26 -6.12
CA PHE A 619 -17.89 0.60 -4.70
C PHE A 619 -18.56 1.92 -4.31
N ASN A 620 -18.70 2.85 -5.26
CA ASN A 620 -19.33 4.15 -5.04
C ASN A 620 -20.86 4.13 -5.19
N LEU A 621 -21.45 3.04 -5.71
CA LEU A 621 -22.90 2.88 -5.74
C LEU A 621 -23.45 2.78 -4.31
N LYS A 622 -24.56 3.48 -4.03
CA LYS A 622 -25.21 3.44 -2.72
C LYS A 622 -25.52 2.01 -2.27
N GLU A 623 -25.92 1.15 -3.20
CA GLU A 623 -26.21 -0.26 -2.92
C GLU A 623 -25.02 -1.00 -2.28
N PHE A 624 -23.78 -0.57 -2.52
CA PHE A 624 -22.60 -1.22 -1.96
C PHE A 624 -22.51 -1.11 -0.43
N ILE A 625 -22.99 0.01 0.13
CA ILE A 625 -22.94 0.28 1.58
C ILE A 625 -24.29 0.10 2.27
N PHE A 626 -25.34 -0.26 1.53
CA PHE A 626 -26.70 -0.46 2.06
C PHE A 626 -27.21 -1.87 1.73
N LEU A 627 -27.54 -2.63 2.77
CA LEU A 627 -28.28 -3.89 2.65
C LEU A 627 -29.75 -3.57 2.36
N ARG A 628 -30.30 -4.17 1.29
CA ARG A 628 -31.68 -3.97 0.84
C ARG A 628 -32.59 -5.15 1.15
#